data_AF-A0A246UBX5-F1
#
_entry.id   AF-A0A246UBX5-F1
#
_cell.length_a   1.000
_cell.length_b   1.000
_cell.length_c   1.000
_cell.angle_alpha   90.00
_cell.angle_beta   90.00
_cell.angle_gamma   90.00
#
_symmetry.space_group_name_H-M   'P 1'
#
loop_
_entity.id
_entity.type
_entity.pdbx_description
1 polymer ?
#
loop_
_entity_poly.entity_id
_entity_poly.type
_entity_poly.pdbx_seq_one_letter_code
_entity_poly.pdbx_strand_id
1 'polypeptide(L)'
;MRIVILALSTLLVSEAARADTLPLSKINRKIESHIQHSNTKKNVQCLEFILKDFQERKIRKSDILATFDDPNIDGIGIGIAETDENYSCEAGELRSWEANEYQVAKTF
;
A
#
# COMPACT_ATOMS: atom_id res chain seq x y z
N MET A 1 -8.89 -57.94 4.71
CA MET A 1 -9.53 -56.62 4.57
C MET A 1 -8.81 -55.65 5.50
N ARG A 2 -7.96 -54.76 4.97
CA ARG A 2 -7.30 -53.70 5.75
C ARG A 2 -7.39 -52.41 4.94
N ILE A 3 -8.30 -51.55 5.37
CA ILE A 3 -8.45 -50.17 4.93
C ILE A 3 -7.34 -49.38 5.62
N VAL A 4 -6.53 -48.66 4.85
CA VAL A 4 -5.71 -47.56 5.38
C VAL A 4 -6.04 -46.34 4.54
N ILE A 5 -6.42 -45.30 5.26
CA ILE A 5 -7.14 -44.12 4.82
C ILE A 5 -6.19 -43.20 4.04
N LEU A 6 -6.61 -42.82 2.84
CA LEU A 6 -6.02 -41.72 2.06
C LEU A 6 -6.08 -40.44 2.89
N ALA A 7 -4.94 -40.00 3.40
CA ALA A 7 -4.79 -38.65 3.93
C ALA A 7 -4.85 -37.68 2.75
N LEU A 8 -6.04 -37.14 2.48
CA LEU A 8 -6.20 -35.97 1.62
C LEU A 8 -5.57 -34.78 2.35
N SER A 9 -4.36 -34.41 1.93
CA SER A 9 -3.78 -33.12 2.25
C SER A 9 -4.68 -32.04 1.67
N THR A 10 -5.56 -31.46 2.49
CA THR A 10 -6.27 -30.23 2.14
C THR A 10 -5.21 -29.13 2.07
N LEU A 11 -4.71 -28.87 0.87
CA LEU A 11 -3.99 -27.64 0.58
C LEU A 11 -4.96 -26.50 0.87
N LEU A 12 -4.80 -25.87 2.04
CA LEU A 12 -5.34 -24.55 2.31
C LEU A 12 -4.74 -23.64 1.24
N VAL A 13 -5.54 -23.33 0.24
CA VAL A 13 -5.22 -22.28 -0.72
C VAL A 13 -5.27 -20.99 0.07
N SER A 14 -4.15 -20.60 0.66
CA SER A 14 -3.95 -19.24 1.14
C SER A 14 -4.18 -18.36 -0.07
N GLU A 15 -5.29 -17.62 -0.05
CA GLU A 15 -5.51 -16.50 -0.95
C GLU A 15 -4.27 -15.61 -0.82
N ALA A 16 -3.41 -15.64 -1.85
CA ALA A 16 -2.20 -14.85 -1.85
C ALA A 16 -2.64 -13.40 -1.64
N ALA A 17 -2.25 -12.78 -0.53
CA ALA A 17 -2.49 -11.37 -0.30
C ALA A 17 -1.97 -10.62 -1.54
N ARG A 18 -2.87 -10.03 -2.31
CA ARG A 18 -2.50 -9.27 -3.51
C ARG A 18 -2.45 -7.82 -3.11
N ALA A 19 -1.39 -7.14 -3.52
CA ALA A 19 -1.33 -5.69 -3.45
C ALA A 19 -2.49 -5.11 -4.26
N ASP A 20 -3.30 -4.28 -3.62
CA ASP A 20 -4.37 -3.53 -4.26
C ASP A 20 -3.85 -2.14 -4.61
N THR A 21 -3.75 -1.84 -5.91
CA THR A 21 -3.40 -0.50 -6.41
C THR A 21 -4.63 0.17 -7.00
N LEU A 22 -5.04 1.29 -6.41
CA LEU A 22 -6.20 2.05 -6.84
C LEU A 22 -5.89 3.54 -7.01
N PRO A 23 -6.48 4.22 -8.01
CA PRO A 23 -6.49 5.67 -8.03
C PRO A 23 -7.19 6.23 -6.79
N LEU A 24 -6.70 7.32 -6.20
CA LEU A 24 -7.33 7.97 -5.04
C LEU A 24 -8.79 8.36 -5.31
N SER A 25 -9.12 8.68 -6.57
CA SER A 25 -10.51 8.95 -6.98
C SER A 25 -11.47 7.76 -6.78
N LYS A 26 -10.95 6.53 -6.63
CA LYS A 26 -11.70 5.31 -6.36
C LYS A 26 -11.67 4.89 -4.90
N ILE A 27 -10.83 5.53 -4.08
CA ILE A 27 -10.79 5.30 -2.64
C ILE A 27 -12.00 5.97 -2.01
N ASN A 28 -12.86 5.13 -1.44
CA ASN A 28 -14.04 5.55 -0.69
C ASN A 28 -13.81 5.32 0.80
N ARG A 29 -14.76 5.77 1.64
CA ARG A 29 -14.67 5.66 3.10
C ARG A 29 -14.40 4.24 3.62
N LYS A 30 -14.92 3.20 2.94
CA LYS A 30 -14.67 1.80 3.33
C LYS A 30 -13.20 1.44 3.11
N ILE A 31 -12.64 1.82 1.97
CA ILE A 31 -11.22 1.59 1.63
C ILE A 31 -10.32 2.43 2.54
N GLU A 32 -10.65 3.71 2.78
CA GLU A 32 -9.91 4.55 3.73
C GLU A 32 -9.88 3.93 5.13
N SER A 33 -11.03 3.44 5.61
CA SER A 33 -11.11 2.79 6.91
C SER A 33 -10.27 1.52 6.94
N HIS A 34 -10.26 0.74 5.86
CA HIS A 34 -9.42 -0.46 5.74
C HIS A 34 -7.92 -0.10 5.78
N ILE A 35 -7.47 0.89 5.01
CA ILE A 35 -6.08 1.38 5.02
C ILE A 35 -5.70 1.83 6.44
N GLN A 36 -6.58 2.57 7.13
CA GLN A 36 -6.33 3.03 8.49
C GLN A 36 -6.19 1.88 9.52
N HIS A 37 -6.97 0.80 9.38
CA HIS A 37 -6.93 -0.33 10.32
C HIS A 37 -5.78 -1.30 10.02
N SER A 38 -5.38 -1.42 8.75
CA SER A 38 -4.29 -2.31 8.31
C SER A 38 -2.89 -1.71 8.49
N ASN A 39 -2.79 -0.42 8.83
CA ASN A 39 -1.51 0.27 8.94
C ASN A 39 -1.27 0.86 10.33
N THR A 40 0.01 1.12 10.63
CA THR A 40 0.38 1.85 11.84
C THR A 40 -0.09 3.30 11.77
N LYS A 41 -0.32 3.92 12.94
CA LYS A 41 -0.69 5.34 13.04
C LYS A 41 0.31 6.26 12.32
N LYS A 42 1.61 5.93 12.38
CA LYS A 42 2.67 6.72 11.74
C LYS A 42 2.62 6.62 10.21
N ASN A 43 2.37 5.43 9.66
CA ASN A 43 2.20 5.26 8.21
C ASN A 43 0.99 6.04 7.70
N VAL A 44 -0.12 6.06 8.46
CA VAL A 44 -1.31 6.86 8.12
C VAL A 44 -1.00 8.36 8.15
N GLN A 45 -0.26 8.85 9.16
CA GLN A 45 0.17 10.25 9.22
C GLN A 45 1.12 10.63 8.07
N CYS A 46 2.01 9.73 7.67
CA CYS A 46 2.83 9.87 6.48
C CYS A 46 1.96 10.00 5.22
N LEU A 47 0.96 9.14 5.06
CA LEU A 47 0.03 9.20 3.93
C LEU A 47 -0.69 10.55 3.88
N GLU A 48 -1.26 10.99 5.00
CA GLU A 48 -1.93 12.30 5.09
C GLU A 48 -1.00 13.45 4.69
N PHE A 49 0.27 13.39 5.08
CA PHE A 49 1.27 14.39 4.75
C PHE A 49 1.55 14.45 3.24
N ILE A 50 1.85 13.32 2.58
CA ILE A 50 2.16 13.31 1.14
C ILE A 50 0.92 13.65 0.30
N LEU A 51 -0.27 13.23 0.73
CA LEU A 51 -1.52 13.60 0.04
C LEU A 51 -1.80 15.10 0.10
N LYS A 52 -1.41 15.75 1.20
CA LYS A 52 -1.49 17.21 1.33
C LYS A 52 -0.51 17.90 0.39
N ASP A 53 0.73 17.43 0.27
CA ASP A 53 1.71 17.95 -0.69
C ASP A 53 1.16 17.86 -2.13
N PHE A 54 0.61 16.71 -2.51
CA PHE A 54 0.03 16.55 -3.84
C PHE A 54 -1.17 17.46 -4.11
N GLN A 55 -1.99 17.71 -3.09
CA GLN A 55 -3.08 18.68 -3.18
C GLN A 55 -2.55 20.10 -3.40
N GLU A 56 -1.49 20.51 -2.71
CA GLU A 56 -0.83 21.82 -2.87
C GLU A 56 -0.21 21.96 -4.26
N ARG A 57 0.36 20.88 -4.79
CA ARG A 57 0.85 20.76 -6.18
C ARG A 57 -0.26 20.65 -7.23
N LYS A 58 -1.54 20.62 -6.80
CA LYS A 58 -2.74 20.52 -7.66
C LYS A 58 -2.77 19.25 -8.52
N ILE A 59 -2.19 18.15 -8.03
CA ILE A 59 -2.26 16.86 -8.70
C ILE A 59 -3.67 16.31 -8.54
N ARG A 60 -4.26 15.78 -9.63
CA ARG A 60 -5.62 15.26 -9.60
C ARG A 60 -5.64 13.91 -8.88
N LYS A 61 -6.68 13.67 -8.08
CA LYS A 61 -6.89 12.36 -7.41
C LYS A 61 -7.02 11.17 -8.36
N SER A 62 -7.37 11.39 -9.63
CA SER A 62 -7.39 10.33 -10.65
C SER A 62 -5.99 9.86 -11.03
N ASP A 63 -4.99 10.73 -10.83
CA ASP A 63 -3.63 10.54 -11.31
C ASP A 63 -2.70 10.07 -10.17
N ILE A 64 -3.20 10.03 -8.94
CA ILE A 64 -2.48 9.51 -7.78
C ILE A 64 -2.96 8.08 -7.53
N LEU A 65 -2.03 7.13 -7.55
CA LEU A 65 -2.24 5.72 -7.26
C LEU A 65 -1.80 5.45 -5.83
N ALA A 66 -2.60 4.70 -5.09
CA ALA A 66 -2.24 4.19 -3.77
C ALA A 66 -2.27 2.66 -3.81
N THR A 67 -1.19 2.06 -3.32
CA THR A 67 -1.03 0.62 -3.17
C THR A 67 -1.07 0.24 -1.69
N PHE A 68 -1.93 -0.70 -1.33
CA PHE A 68 -2.08 -1.22 0.03
C PHE A 68 -2.25 -2.75 -0.01
N ASP A 69 -2.22 -3.40 1.15
CA ASP A 69 -2.25 -4.87 1.29
C ASP A 69 -1.14 -5.60 0.50
N ASP A 70 0.00 -4.93 0.25
CA ASP A 70 1.15 -5.56 -0.38
C ASP A 70 1.85 -6.49 0.63
N PRO A 71 1.95 -7.80 0.38
CA PRO A 71 2.60 -8.71 1.30
C PRO A 71 4.11 -8.47 1.45
N ASN A 72 4.72 -7.68 0.56
CA ASN A 72 6.16 -7.40 0.56
C ASN A 72 6.51 -6.05 1.21
N ILE A 73 5.50 -5.21 1.50
CA ILE A 73 5.70 -3.85 2.00
C ILE A 73 4.81 -3.64 3.23
N ASP A 74 5.42 -3.35 4.39
CA ASP A 74 4.70 -2.96 5.60
C ASP A 74 4.37 -1.46 5.58
N GLY A 75 3.43 -1.11 4.71
CA GLY A 75 3.11 0.28 4.46
C GLY A 75 2.12 0.53 3.33
N ILE A 76 2.17 1.77 2.84
CA ILE A 76 1.31 2.26 1.77
C ILE A 76 2.23 2.79 0.68
N GLY A 77 2.11 2.26 -0.54
CA GLY A 77 2.76 2.80 -1.72
C GLY A 77 1.94 3.94 -2.32
N ILE A 78 2.59 4.99 -2.83
CA ILE A 78 1.93 6.13 -3.45
C ILE A 78 2.70 6.50 -4.73
N GLY A 79 2.05 6.47 -5.88
CA GLY A 79 2.65 6.84 -7.16
C GLY A 79 1.81 7.87 -7.92
N ILE A 80 2.42 8.56 -8.88
CA ILE A 80 1.71 9.41 -9.84
C ILE A 80 1.70 8.70 -11.20
N ALA A 81 0.53 8.41 -11.74
CA ALA A 81 0.35 7.47 -12.87
C ALA A 81 1.12 7.85 -14.16
N GLU A 82 1.43 9.12 -14.35
CA GLU A 82 2.08 9.66 -15.55
C GLU A 82 3.50 10.17 -15.29
N THR A 83 4.08 9.86 -14.12
CA THR A 83 5.45 10.25 -13.77
C THR A 83 6.21 9.10 -13.12
N ASP A 84 7.53 9.25 -13.00
CA ASP A 84 8.37 8.30 -12.27
C ASP A 84 8.38 8.57 -10.75
N GLU A 85 7.62 9.57 -10.27
CA GLU A 85 7.54 9.92 -8.86
C GLU A 85 6.77 8.85 -8.09
N ASN A 86 7.49 8.11 -7.25
CA ASN A 86 6.95 7.06 -6.40
C ASN A 86 7.45 7.23 -4.97
N TYR A 87 6.53 7.05 -4.03
CA TYR A 87 6.74 7.18 -2.61
C TYR A 87 6.20 5.96 -1.87
N SER A 88 6.69 5.75 -0.66
CA SER A 88 6.07 4.82 0.27
C SER A 88 6.05 5.39 1.68
N CYS A 89 5.03 4.99 2.44
CA CYS A 89 4.87 5.27 3.85
C CYS A 89 5.04 3.97 4.62
N GLU A 90 6.27 3.71 5.07
CA GLU A 90 6.71 2.46 5.69
C GLU A 90 7.46 2.76 6.99
N ALA A 91 7.23 1.98 8.04
CA ALA A 91 7.89 2.15 9.34
C ALA A 91 7.84 3.58 9.93
N GLY A 92 6.82 4.38 9.57
CA GLY A 92 6.71 5.79 9.93
C GLY A 92 7.65 6.73 9.16
N GLU A 93 8.17 6.29 8.01
CA GLU A 93 9.01 7.08 7.12
C GLU A 93 8.29 7.31 5.79
N LEU A 94 8.37 8.55 5.30
CA LEU A 94 8.12 8.85 3.89
C LEU A 94 9.42 8.56 3.13
N ARG A 95 9.36 7.60 2.22
CA ARG A 95 10.46 7.24 1.34
C ARG A 95 10.11 7.65 -0.08
N SER A 96 11.06 8.22 -0.81
CA SER A 96 10.94 8.52 -2.24
C SER A 96 11.84 7.58 -3.03
N TRP A 97 11.39 7.12 -4.19
CA TRP A 97 12.21 6.36 -5.12
C TRP A 97 12.92 7.31 -6.08
N GLU A 98 14.23 7.44 -5.93
CA GLU A 98 15.06 8.32 -6.74
C GLU A 98 16.33 7.57 -7.14
N ALA A 99 16.76 7.67 -8.39
CA ALA A 99 18.01 7.06 -8.88
C ALA A 99 18.15 5.53 -8.60
N ASN A 100 17.05 4.79 -8.60
CA ASN A 100 16.96 3.35 -8.29
C ASN A 100 17.16 2.96 -6.82
N GLU A 101 17.02 3.91 -5.89
CA GLU A 101 17.10 3.65 -4.46
C GLU A 101 15.99 4.38 -3.70
N TYR A 102 15.57 3.80 -2.58
CA TYR A 102 14.70 4.50 -1.63
C TYR A 102 15.53 5.48 -0.80
N GLN A 103 15.09 6.74 -0.79
CA GLN A 103 15.64 7.79 0.06
C GLN A 103 14.59 8.18 1.09
N VAL A 104 14.99 8.29 2.37
CA VAL A 104 14.09 8.77 3.42
C VAL A 104 13.94 10.28 3.30
N ALA A 105 12.74 10.74 2.92
CA ALA A 105 12.41 12.16 2.80
C ALA A 105 11.97 12.75 4.15
N LYS A 106 11.32 11.95 5.02
CA LYS A 106 10.82 12.40 6.33
C LYS A 106 10.48 11.23 7.27
N THR A 107 10.57 11.45 8.57
CA THR A 107 10.12 10.52 9.63
C THR A 107 9.00 11.12 10.47
N PHE A 108 8.08 10.27 10.96
CA PHE A 108 6.87 10.60 11.73
C PHE A 108 6.83 9.89 13.08
#